data_AF-A0A961R9I3-F1
#
_entry.id   AF-A0A961R9I3-F1
#
_cell.length_a   1.000
_cell.length_b   1.000
_cell.length_c   1.000
_cell.angle_alpha   90.00
_cell.angle_beta   90.00
_cell.angle_gamma   90.00
#
_symmetry.space_group_name_H-M   'P 1'
#
loop_
_entity.id
_entity.type
_entity.pdbx_description
1 polymer ?
#
loop_
_entity_poly.entity_id
_entity_poly.type
_entity_poly.pdbx_seq_one_letter_code
_entity_poly.pdbx_strand_id
1 'polypeptide(L)'
;MTGTILFFLNVSLGIVFFFTFCGAWALDRSRRDALFWIVAFVFALISAGFEYSLRFFEDAYLPRFALFGAHLTALMFYSAGVGAHFGKAFPWRPVLIGWGIALAINLAIMDMPRESLVRQILYQGPYFLMAMVAVLQAYAYRRGRAHVLFLVAASCFAAQFALRPALAVLLGGQGMTPALYLGTTYGAASQLLMAVTTMFTAAIMAGLVVREVVRGVRKQALSDDRSGLATQQGFAVLAEQAFNRSGMRGTQPVIAVLEAQEEIAPGIHASASGASRYPEALASALLERADPDCIPARLGENRFAVLFGNGTPQDAEGWCQGLRKHLKAEGLRPGRGSLVFSAGICRRRDGEPVQQLVDRATEALYQAGRFGGNRDLIRDLERYVVPRKAVSN
;
A
#
# COMPACT_ATOMS: atom_id res chain seq x y z
N MET A 1 -2.80 41.72 11.72
CA MET A 1 -3.69 40.93 10.82
C MET A 1 -2.99 39.71 10.21
N THR A 2 -1.74 39.82 9.74
CA THR A 2 -1.03 38.71 9.07
C THR A 2 -0.90 37.43 9.89
N GLY A 3 -0.54 37.50 11.18
CA GLY A 3 -0.39 36.32 12.04
C GLY A 3 -1.69 35.55 12.28
N THR A 4 -2.82 36.26 12.40
CA THR A 4 -4.15 35.65 12.55
C THR A 4 -4.59 34.90 11.28
N ILE A 5 -4.29 35.43 10.09
CA ILE A 5 -4.57 34.75 8.82
C ILE A 5 -3.78 33.45 8.72
N LEU A 6 -2.48 33.49 9.04
CA LEU A 6 -1.61 32.31 9.04
C LEU A 6 -2.03 31.27 10.08
N PHE A 7 -2.53 31.71 11.23
CA PHE A 7 -3.12 30.82 12.23
C PHE A 7 -4.33 30.06 11.66
N PHE A 8 -5.29 30.74 11.04
CA PHE A 8 -6.45 30.07 10.44
C PHE A 8 -6.07 29.19 9.25
N LEU A 9 -5.03 29.53 8.49
CA LEU A 9 -4.45 28.63 7.49
C LEU A 9 -3.96 27.33 8.13
N ASN A 10 -3.23 27.40 9.26
CA ASN A 10 -2.77 26.20 9.98
C ASN A 10 -3.92 25.34 10.50
N VAL A 11 -4.97 25.95 11.06
CA VAL A 11 -6.18 25.23 11.48
C VAL A 11 -6.82 24.53 10.29
N SER A 12 -6.94 25.21 9.15
CA SER A 12 -7.55 24.67 7.93
C SER A 12 -6.75 23.48 7.38
N LEU A 13 -5.41 23.61 7.33
CA LEU A 13 -4.52 22.50 6.97
C LEU A 13 -4.67 21.31 7.92
N GLY A 14 -4.75 21.57 9.23
CA GLY A 14 -4.97 20.55 10.24
C GLY A 14 -6.28 19.77 10.03
N ILE A 15 -7.37 20.45 9.68
CA ILE A 15 -8.66 19.83 9.35
C ILE A 15 -8.56 18.97 8.08
N VAL A 16 -7.93 19.48 7.02
CA VAL A 16 -7.77 18.74 5.76
C VAL A 16 -6.98 17.45 5.98
N PHE A 17 -5.86 17.51 6.71
CA PHE A 17 -5.06 16.32 6.98
C PHE A 17 -5.76 15.36 7.94
N PHE A 18 -6.49 15.85 8.95
CA PHE A 18 -7.35 15.01 9.79
C PHE A 18 -8.31 14.16 8.93
N PHE A 19 -9.07 14.79 8.04
CA PHE A 19 -10.00 14.06 7.17
C PHE A 19 -9.28 13.15 6.16
N THR A 20 -8.11 13.54 5.68
CA THR A 20 -7.27 12.69 4.81
C THR A 20 -6.91 11.38 5.50
N PHE A 21 -6.47 11.43 6.77
CA PHE A 21 -6.11 10.23 7.52
C PHE A 21 -7.35 9.44 7.98
N CYS A 22 -8.47 10.11 8.29
CA CYS A 22 -9.76 9.43 8.50
C CYS A 22 -10.19 8.63 7.26
N GLY A 23 -10.05 9.21 6.07
CA GLY A 23 -10.32 8.50 4.80
C GLY A 23 -9.39 7.31 4.59
N ALA A 24 -8.09 7.48 4.84
CA ALA A 24 -7.11 6.39 4.75
C ALA A 24 -7.43 5.23 5.71
N TRP A 25 -7.86 5.53 6.94
CA TRP A 25 -8.29 4.53 7.91
C TRP A 25 -9.63 3.89 7.53
N ALA A 26 -10.56 4.65 6.95
CA ALA A 26 -11.84 4.12 6.48
C ALA A 26 -11.67 3.11 5.33
N LEU A 27 -10.70 3.35 4.44
CA LEU A 27 -10.36 2.44 3.34
C LEU A 27 -9.68 1.15 3.83
N ASP A 28 -8.85 1.23 4.86
CA ASP A 28 -8.17 0.07 5.44
C ASP A 28 -8.07 0.19 6.96
N ARG A 29 -8.95 -0.57 7.65
CA ARG A 29 -9.06 -0.57 9.11
C ARG A 29 -7.87 -1.23 9.81
N SER A 30 -7.02 -1.96 9.08
CA SER A 30 -5.80 -2.55 9.64
C SER A 30 -4.70 -1.51 9.91
N ARG A 31 -4.83 -0.30 9.35
CA ARG A 31 -3.87 0.81 9.43
C ARG A 31 -3.85 1.51 10.78
N ARG A 32 -3.07 0.94 11.71
CA ARG A 32 -2.80 1.55 13.03
C ARG A 32 -2.02 2.87 12.93
N ASP A 33 -1.22 3.06 11.88
CA ASP A 33 -0.49 4.31 11.59
C ASP A 33 -1.45 5.49 11.41
N ALA A 34 -2.52 5.31 10.62
CA ALA A 34 -3.53 6.33 10.38
C ALA A 34 -4.24 6.76 11.68
N LEU A 35 -4.56 5.82 12.58
CA LEU A 35 -5.18 6.14 13.88
C LEU A 35 -4.32 7.07 14.74
N PHE A 36 -3.02 6.82 14.82
CA PHE A 36 -2.12 7.68 15.57
C PHE A 36 -2.08 9.10 14.97
N TRP A 37 -2.06 9.23 13.64
CA TRP A 37 -2.11 10.56 13.02
C TRP A 37 -3.45 11.26 13.20
N ILE A 38 -4.58 10.55 13.16
CA ILE A 38 -5.89 11.11 13.48
C ILE A 38 -5.86 11.72 14.88
N VAL A 39 -5.39 10.98 15.89
CA VAL A 39 -5.26 11.47 17.27
C VAL A 39 -4.28 12.66 17.33
N ALA A 40 -3.16 12.61 16.60
CA ALA A 40 -2.22 13.72 16.53
C ALA A 40 -2.87 15.02 16.03
N PHE A 41 -3.66 14.94 14.95
CA PHE A 41 -4.37 16.11 14.41
C PHE A 41 -5.50 16.60 15.32
N VAL A 42 -6.20 15.72 16.05
CA VAL A 42 -7.17 16.14 17.08
C VAL A 42 -6.46 16.98 18.15
N PHE A 43 -5.34 16.50 18.69
CA PHE A 43 -4.58 17.26 19.68
C PHE A 43 -3.95 18.54 19.11
N ALA A 44 -3.58 18.56 17.82
CA ALA A 44 -3.13 19.77 17.16
C ALA A 44 -4.24 20.83 17.05
N LEU A 45 -5.48 20.42 16.72
CA LEU A 45 -6.65 21.31 16.69
C LEU A 45 -7.04 21.81 18.08
N ILE A 46 -6.95 20.95 19.11
CA ILE A 46 -7.13 21.34 20.51
C ILE A 46 -6.08 22.38 20.91
N SER A 47 -4.81 22.16 20.56
CA SER A 47 -3.73 23.12 20.79
C SER A 47 -4.02 24.47 20.11
N ALA A 48 -4.50 24.47 18.87
CA ALA A 48 -4.89 25.69 18.18
C ALA A 48 -6.06 26.40 18.88
N GLY A 49 -7.04 25.63 19.39
CA GLY A 49 -8.13 26.17 20.21
C GLY A 49 -7.62 26.88 21.46
N PHE A 50 -6.66 26.28 22.18
CA PHE A 50 -6.04 26.93 23.34
C PHE A 50 -5.23 28.17 22.94
N GLU A 51 -4.49 28.13 21.83
CA GLU A 51 -3.76 29.29 21.31
C GLU A 51 -4.71 30.47 21.01
N TYR A 52 -5.81 30.19 20.33
CA TYR A 52 -6.83 31.19 20.06
C TYR A 52 -7.48 31.72 21.34
N SER A 53 -7.66 30.85 22.34
CA SER A 53 -8.25 31.23 23.62
C SER A 53 -7.40 32.24 24.41
N LEU A 54 -6.09 32.31 24.17
CA LEU A 54 -5.17 33.21 24.89
C LEU A 54 -5.54 34.69 24.80
N ARG A 55 -6.30 35.10 23.77
CA ARG A 55 -6.77 36.47 23.61
C ARG A 55 -7.89 36.88 24.57
N PHE A 56 -8.52 35.90 25.22
CA PHE A 56 -9.67 36.11 26.11
C PHE A 56 -9.30 36.10 27.59
N PHE A 57 -8.05 35.79 27.94
CA PHE A 57 -7.59 35.67 29.32
C PHE A 57 -6.39 36.59 29.57
N GLU A 58 -6.42 37.34 30.66
CA GLU A 58 -5.33 38.25 31.05
C GLU A 58 -4.09 37.46 31.54
N ASP A 59 -4.28 36.53 32.49
CA ASP A 59 -3.19 35.72 33.04
C ASP A 59 -2.97 34.38 32.33
N ALA A 60 -3.97 33.90 31.59
CA ALA A 60 -3.95 32.72 30.69
C ALA A 60 -3.09 31.52 31.15
N TYR A 61 -2.97 31.23 32.46
CA TYR A 61 -2.10 30.15 32.94
C TYR A 61 -2.56 28.80 32.38
N LEU A 62 -3.78 28.40 32.73
CA LEU A 62 -4.33 27.13 32.30
C LEU A 62 -4.34 26.97 30.76
N PRO A 63 -4.79 27.96 29.95
CA PRO A 63 -4.67 27.90 28.49
C PRO A 63 -3.24 27.72 27.98
N ARG A 64 -2.23 28.39 28.57
CA ARG A 64 -0.82 28.25 28.15
C ARG A 64 -0.27 26.86 28.44
N PHE A 65 -0.56 26.32 29.62
CA PHE A 65 -0.15 24.96 29.98
C PHE A 65 -0.84 23.91 29.11
N ALA A 66 -2.16 24.04 28.92
CA ALA A 66 -2.96 23.13 28.12
C ALA A 66 -2.58 23.18 26.63
N LEU A 67 -2.26 24.36 26.09
CA LEU A 67 -1.69 24.52 24.74
C LEU A 67 -0.42 23.68 24.61
N PHE A 68 0.51 23.82 25.56
CA PHE A 68 1.77 23.10 25.50
C PHE A 68 1.56 21.58 25.56
N GLY A 69 0.76 21.12 26.52
CA GLY A 69 0.47 19.70 26.68
C GLY A 69 -0.23 19.11 25.46
N ALA A 70 -1.20 19.83 24.87
CA ALA A 70 -1.90 19.41 23.67
C ALA A 70 -0.94 19.30 22.47
N HIS A 71 -0.10 20.32 22.24
CA HIS A 71 0.86 20.28 21.14
C HIS A 71 1.90 19.18 21.30
N LEU A 72 2.44 18.98 22.51
CA LEU A 72 3.41 17.93 22.78
C LEU A 72 2.79 16.54 22.58
N THR A 73 1.54 16.36 22.99
CA THR A 73 0.77 15.13 22.80
C THR A 73 0.51 14.88 21.31
N ALA A 74 0.20 15.92 20.53
CA ALA A 74 0.10 15.83 19.08
C ALA A 74 1.41 15.31 18.44
N LEU A 75 2.57 15.85 18.85
CA LEU A 75 3.88 15.41 18.36
C LEU A 75 4.23 13.97 18.77
N MET A 76 3.82 13.54 19.96
CA MET A 76 3.99 12.17 20.43
C MET A 76 3.23 11.19 19.53
N PHE A 77 1.96 11.46 19.25
CA PHE A 77 1.14 10.62 18.37
C PHE A 77 1.57 10.72 16.90
N TYR A 78 2.02 11.88 16.45
CA TYR A 78 2.66 12.03 15.13
C TYR A 78 3.84 11.07 15.00
N SER A 79 4.73 11.06 15.99
CA SER A 79 5.89 10.18 16.02
C SER A 79 5.50 8.71 16.13
N ALA A 80 4.48 8.37 16.93
CA ALA A 80 3.93 7.01 16.99
C ALA A 80 3.40 6.52 15.65
N GLY A 81 2.70 7.39 14.91
CA GLY A 81 2.22 7.07 13.56
C GLY A 81 3.34 6.85 12.56
N VAL A 82 4.42 7.65 12.61
CA VAL A 82 5.62 7.46 11.77
C VAL A 82 6.29 6.10 12.07
N GLY A 83 6.46 5.76 13.35
CA GLY A 83 6.99 4.46 13.75
C GLY A 83 6.13 3.30 13.26
N ALA A 84 4.81 3.39 13.46
CA ALA A 84 3.86 2.37 13.00
C ALA A 84 3.89 2.20 11.48
N HIS A 85 3.97 3.29 10.72
CA HIS A 85 4.02 3.26 9.26
C HIS A 85 5.27 2.53 8.73
N PHE A 86 6.42 2.72 9.37
CA PHE A 86 7.67 2.07 9.01
C PHE A 86 7.90 0.73 9.73
N GLY A 87 6.89 0.19 10.40
CA GLY A 87 6.97 -1.10 11.09
C GLY A 87 7.96 -1.12 12.27
N LYS A 88 8.24 0.05 12.87
CA LYS A 88 9.10 0.20 14.04
C LYS A 88 8.27 0.31 15.31
N ALA A 89 8.69 -0.40 16.36
CA ALA A 89 8.06 -0.28 17.66
C ALA A 89 8.28 1.13 18.23
N PHE A 90 7.19 1.78 18.65
CA PHE A 90 7.27 3.08 19.30
C PHE A 90 7.75 2.92 20.75
N PRO A 91 8.81 3.62 21.19
CA PRO A 91 9.37 3.47 22.53
C PRO A 91 8.53 4.21 23.58
N TRP A 92 7.35 3.67 23.90
CA TRP A 92 6.36 4.31 24.78
C TRP A 92 6.90 4.72 26.15
N ARG A 93 7.65 3.85 26.83
CA ARG A 93 8.14 4.11 28.19
C ARG A 93 9.03 5.37 28.29
N PRO A 94 10.17 5.47 27.57
CA PRO A 94 11.00 6.67 27.64
C PRO A 94 10.30 7.91 27.08
N VAL A 95 9.42 7.77 26.08
CA VAL A 95 8.65 8.89 25.53
C VAL A 95 7.65 9.44 26.55
N LEU A 96 6.91 8.57 27.27
CA LEU A 96 5.96 9.00 28.31
C LEU A 96 6.67 9.64 29.51
N ILE A 97 7.83 9.10 29.90
CA ILE A 97 8.68 9.73 30.94
C ILE A 97 9.12 11.12 30.47
N GLY A 98 9.66 11.23 29.26
CA GLY A 98 10.07 12.51 28.67
C GLY A 98 8.92 13.51 28.54
N TRP A 99 7.72 13.04 28.17
CA TRP A 99 6.50 13.83 28.12
C TRP A 99 6.11 14.38 29.50
N GLY A 100 6.15 13.55 30.55
CA GLY A 100 5.88 13.98 31.92
C GLY A 100 6.90 15.00 32.43
N ILE A 101 8.20 14.77 32.17
CA ILE A 101 9.27 15.71 32.49
C ILE A 101 9.06 17.05 31.75
N ALA A 102 8.68 17.01 30.48
CA ALA A 102 8.41 18.21 29.69
C ALA A 102 7.24 19.03 30.24
N LEU A 103 6.17 18.38 30.72
CA LEU A 103 5.07 19.07 31.40
C LEU A 103 5.54 19.72 32.72
N ALA A 104 6.36 19.02 33.50
CA ALA A 104 6.93 19.57 34.73
C ALA A 104 7.86 20.77 34.45
N ILE A 105 8.68 20.69 33.41
CA ILE A 105 9.50 21.81 32.93
C ILE A 105 8.61 22.98 32.53
N ASN A 106 7.52 22.73 31.78
CA ASN A 106 6.60 23.79 31.36
C ASN A 106 6.00 24.54 32.56
N LEU A 107 5.58 23.82 33.60
CA LEU A 107 5.10 24.40 34.84
C LEU A 107 6.19 25.22 35.55
N ALA A 108 7.41 24.70 35.64
CA ALA A 108 8.51 25.37 36.33
C ALA A 108 8.97 26.67 35.64
N ILE A 109 8.83 26.79 34.32
CA ILE A 109 9.24 27.98 33.56
C ILE A 109 8.11 29.01 33.35
N MET A 110 6.93 28.77 33.90
CA MET A 110 5.72 29.52 33.56
C MET A 110 5.79 30.99 33.97
N ASP A 111 6.40 31.25 35.13
CA ASP A 111 6.60 32.57 35.73
C ASP A 111 7.90 33.25 35.28
N MET A 112 8.75 32.55 34.52
CA MET A 112 9.97 33.15 33.98
C MET A 112 9.63 34.27 32.98
N PRO A 113 10.47 35.31 32.87
CA PRO A 113 10.28 36.38 31.89
C PRO A 113 10.12 35.83 30.46
N ARG A 114 9.16 36.34 29.68
CA ARG A 114 8.89 35.86 28.30
C ARG A 114 10.07 36.03 27.36
N GLU A 115 10.83 37.10 27.55
CA GLU A 115 12.01 37.42 26.75
C GLU A 115 13.23 36.56 27.10
N SER A 116 13.19 35.81 28.21
CA SER A 116 14.29 34.95 28.64
C SER A 116 14.58 33.87 27.59
N LEU A 117 15.79 33.89 27.01
CA LEU A 117 16.22 32.87 26.07
C LEU A 117 16.20 31.47 26.69
N VAL A 118 16.53 31.35 27.98
CA VAL A 118 16.49 30.08 28.72
C VAL A 118 15.07 29.53 28.75
N ARG A 119 14.08 30.37 29.07
CA ARG A 119 12.67 29.96 29.02
C ARG A 119 12.28 29.48 27.63
N GLN A 120 12.70 30.19 26.59
CA GLN A 120 12.35 29.83 25.21
C GLN A 120 12.97 28.50 24.78
N ILE A 121 14.23 28.24 25.15
CA ILE A 121 14.90 26.95 24.90
C ILE A 121 14.20 25.83 25.66
N LEU A 122 13.90 26.02 26.95
CA LEU A 122 13.21 25.02 27.77
C LEU A 122 11.77 24.76 27.30
N TYR A 123 11.11 25.76 26.71
CA TYR A 123 9.78 25.62 26.11
C TYR A 123 9.83 24.90 24.76
N GLN A 124 10.81 25.18 23.88
CA GLN A 124 10.84 24.58 22.54
C GLN A 124 11.58 23.23 22.49
N GLY A 125 12.52 23.00 23.41
CA GLY A 125 13.33 21.77 23.48
C GLY A 125 12.51 20.49 23.52
N PRO A 126 11.46 20.37 24.36
CA PRO A 126 10.60 19.19 24.37
C PRO A 126 9.92 18.89 23.05
N TYR A 127 9.46 19.90 22.32
CA TYR A 127 8.87 19.72 20.99
C TYR A 127 9.92 19.22 19.99
N PHE A 128 11.12 19.80 20.01
CA PHE A 128 12.24 19.36 19.18
C PHE A 128 12.58 17.89 19.43
N LEU A 129 12.75 17.51 20.70
CA LEU A 129 13.08 16.13 21.09
C LEU A 129 11.99 15.15 20.68
N MET A 130 10.71 15.52 20.88
CA MET A 130 9.58 14.68 20.48
C MET A 130 9.53 14.51 18.95
N ALA A 131 9.69 15.60 18.19
CA ALA A 131 9.74 15.53 16.72
C ALA A 131 10.96 14.74 16.22
N MET A 132 12.09 14.77 16.93
CA MET A 132 13.28 14.00 16.59
C MET A 132 13.06 12.49 16.70
N VAL A 133 12.14 12.02 17.56
CA VAL A 133 11.76 10.60 17.62
C VAL A 133 11.25 10.11 16.27
N ALA A 134 10.40 10.90 15.59
CA ALA A 134 9.93 10.58 14.24
C ALA A 134 11.08 10.54 13.22
N VAL A 135 12.02 11.50 13.30
CA VAL A 135 13.19 11.56 12.42
C VAL A 135 14.08 10.33 12.59
N LEU A 136 14.37 9.92 13.83
CA LEU A 136 15.18 8.73 14.12
C LEU A 136 14.51 7.44 13.62
N GLN A 137 13.20 7.33 13.75
CA GLN A 137 12.44 6.19 13.22
C GLN A 137 12.46 6.15 11.69
N ALA A 138 12.27 7.30 11.03
CA ALA A 138 12.38 7.42 9.58
C ALA A 138 13.81 7.13 9.09
N TYR A 139 14.82 7.60 9.81
CA TYR A 139 16.23 7.34 9.51
C TYR A 139 16.57 5.85 9.58
N ALA A 140 16.01 5.13 10.55
CA ALA A 140 16.19 3.69 10.70
C ALA A 140 15.53 2.87 9.57
N TYR A 141 14.68 3.48 8.73
CA TYR A 141 13.97 2.85 7.62
C TYR A 141 14.34 3.50 6.27
N ARG A 142 15.59 3.27 5.81
CA ARG A 142 16.11 3.85 4.57
C ARG A 142 15.86 2.96 3.35
N ARG A 143 14.77 3.20 2.60
CA ARG A 143 14.53 2.55 1.29
C ARG A 143 13.93 3.49 0.23
N GLY A 144 14.72 3.90 -0.76
CA GLY A 144 14.22 4.61 -1.95
C GLY A 144 13.94 6.11 -1.77
N ARG A 145 13.75 6.80 -2.90
CA ARG A 145 13.76 8.28 -2.98
C ARG A 145 12.66 8.98 -2.16
N ALA A 146 11.45 8.43 -2.12
CA ALA A 146 10.34 9.04 -1.39
C ALA A 146 10.55 9.03 0.14
N HIS A 147 11.24 8.02 0.66
CA HIS A 147 11.59 7.95 2.08
C HIS A 147 12.66 8.97 2.46
N VAL A 148 13.63 9.20 1.57
CA VAL A 148 14.64 10.27 1.76
C VAL A 148 13.95 11.64 1.78
N LEU A 149 13.00 11.87 0.87
CA LEU A 149 12.23 13.12 0.85
C LEU A 149 11.43 13.31 2.15
N PHE A 150 10.80 12.25 2.66
CA PHE A 150 10.12 12.29 3.96
C PHE A 150 11.09 12.58 5.11
N LEU A 151 12.25 11.91 5.15
CA LEU A 151 13.26 12.13 6.18
C LEU A 151 13.72 13.60 6.20
N VAL A 152 13.95 14.21 5.04
CA VAL A 152 14.30 15.63 4.93
C VAL A 152 13.16 16.51 5.45
N ALA A 153 11.91 16.25 5.04
CA ALA A 153 10.76 17.02 5.50
C ALA A 153 10.57 16.92 7.01
N ALA A 154 10.63 15.71 7.59
CA ALA A 154 10.56 15.48 9.02
C ALA A 154 11.71 16.15 9.79
N SER A 155 12.91 16.18 9.21
CA SER A 155 14.08 16.86 9.79
C SER A 155 13.88 18.38 9.81
N CYS A 156 13.38 18.98 8.72
CA CYS A 156 13.02 20.39 8.67
C CYS A 156 11.90 20.72 9.68
N PHE A 157 10.91 19.84 9.79
CA PHE A 157 9.82 19.97 10.76
C PHE A 157 10.32 19.91 12.20
N ALA A 158 11.27 19.04 12.55
CA ALA A 158 11.89 19.04 13.87
C ALA A 158 12.75 20.30 14.09
N ALA A 159 13.61 20.64 13.13
CA ALA A 159 14.55 21.76 13.23
C ALA A 159 13.85 23.10 13.49
N GLN A 160 12.61 23.28 13.01
CA GLN A 160 11.84 24.49 13.26
C GLN A 160 11.73 24.84 14.76
N PHE A 161 11.62 23.82 15.63
CA PHE A 161 11.47 24.03 17.07
C PHE A 161 12.78 24.53 17.69
N ALA A 162 13.91 23.97 17.26
CA ALA A 162 15.23 24.43 17.67
C ALA A 162 15.56 25.85 17.18
N LEU A 163 15.02 26.25 16.02
CA LEU A 163 15.25 27.58 15.42
C LEU A 163 14.40 28.68 16.06
N ARG A 164 13.25 28.36 16.68
CA ARG A 164 12.31 29.35 17.23
C ARG A 164 12.91 30.30 18.27
N PRO A 165 13.72 29.87 19.26
CA PRO A 165 14.33 30.80 20.20
C PRO A 165 15.22 31.84 19.52
N ALA A 166 15.99 31.44 18.49
CA ALA A 166 16.80 32.38 17.71
C ALA A 166 15.93 33.34 16.91
N LEU A 167 14.87 32.85 16.26
CA LEU A 167 13.91 33.69 15.53
C LEU A 167 13.20 34.69 16.43
N ALA A 168 12.87 34.32 17.66
CA ALA A 168 12.25 35.23 18.61
C ALA A 168 13.18 36.41 18.97
N VAL A 169 14.47 36.15 19.18
CA VAL A 169 15.46 37.21 19.42
C VAL A 169 15.61 38.11 18.20
N LEU A 170 15.67 37.53 17.00
CA LEU A 170 15.88 38.29 15.75
C LEU A 170 14.66 39.11 15.32
N LEU A 171 13.44 38.68 15.67
CA LEU A 171 12.18 39.26 15.20
C LEU A 171 11.42 40.09 16.25
N GLY A 172 12.11 40.52 17.31
CA GLY A 172 11.55 41.45 18.31
C GLY A 172 10.66 40.80 19.39
N GLY A 173 10.82 39.49 19.62
CA GLY A 173 10.20 38.78 20.74
C GLY A 173 8.78 38.26 20.48
N GLN A 174 8.21 37.62 21.50
CA GLN A 174 6.91 36.91 21.42
C GLN A 174 5.72 37.76 21.89
N GLY A 175 5.95 39.06 22.10
CA GLY A 175 5.00 39.99 22.68
C GLY A 175 4.99 39.96 24.21
N MET A 176 4.63 41.10 24.81
CA MET A 176 4.62 41.30 26.27
C MET A 176 3.61 40.40 26.98
N THR A 177 2.49 40.10 26.33
CA THR A 177 1.41 39.25 26.87
C THR A 177 1.07 38.10 25.91
N PRO A 178 0.45 37.01 26.38
CA PRO A 178 0.08 35.88 25.51
C PRO A 178 -0.90 36.31 24.41
N ALA A 179 -1.82 37.22 24.72
CA ALA A 179 -2.83 37.73 23.79
C ALA A 179 -2.23 38.45 22.58
N LEU A 180 -1.06 39.07 22.73
CA LEU A 180 -0.41 39.84 21.67
C LEU A 180 0.39 38.98 20.68
N TYR A 181 0.59 37.68 20.94
CA TYR A 181 1.44 36.80 20.14
C TYR A 181 1.09 36.82 18.64
N LEU A 182 -0.19 36.70 18.27
CA LEU A 182 -0.62 36.69 16.86
C LEU A 182 -0.44 38.04 16.16
N GLY A 183 -0.18 39.10 16.92
CA GLY A 183 0.10 40.44 16.42
C GLY A 183 1.58 40.69 16.11
N THR A 184 2.50 39.83 16.56
CA THR A 184 3.95 40.07 16.42
C THR A 184 4.52 39.54 15.11
N THR A 185 5.66 40.10 14.69
CA THR A 185 6.43 39.65 13.53
C THR A 185 6.93 38.21 13.73
N TYR A 186 7.40 37.89 14.94
CA TYR A 186 7.75 36.52 15.34
C TYR A 186 6.57 35.55 15.23
N GLY A 187 5.39 35.95 15.68
CA GLY A 187 4.17 35.13 15.60
C GLY A 187 3.81 34.80 14.15
N ALA A 188 3.84 35.80 13.27
CA ALA A 188 3.63 35.59 11.84
C ALA A 188 4.69 34.65 11.22
N ALA A 189 5.98 34.88 11.49
CA ALA A 189 7.05 34.03 10.97
C ALA A 189 6.96 32.59 11.49
N SER A 190 6.63 32.40 12.77
CA SER A 190 6.46 31.09 13.40
C SER A 190 5.27 30.33 12.84
N GLN A 191 4.14 31.02 12.62
CA GLN A 191 2.95 30.43 12.00
C GLN A 191 3.22 30.02 10.55
N LEU A 192 3.93 30.85 9.77
CA LEU A 192 4.33 30.49 8.41
C LEU A 192 5.28 29.29 8.38
N LEU A 193 6.30 29.27 9.24
CA LEU A 193 7.24 28.16 9.34
C LEU A 193 6.53 26.85 9.72
N MET A 194 5.57 26.93 10.65
CA MET A 194 4.72 25.80 11.03
C MET A 194 3.87 25.32 9.84
N ALA A 195 3.23 26.24 9.11
CA ALA A 195 2.39 25.90 7.97
C ALA A 195 3.18 25.16 6.89
N VAL A 196 4.32 25.73 6.49
CA VAL A 196 5.19 25.17 5.46
C VAL A 196 5.69 23.78 5.86
N THR A 197 6.32 23.66 7.02
CA THR A 197 6.92 22.39 7.44
C THR A 197 5.88 21.30 7.70
N THR A 198 4.73 21.64 8.29
CA THR A 198 3.62 20.70 8.52
C THR A 198 3.03 20.25 7.18
N MET A 199 2.76 21.19 6.27
CA MET A 199 2.20 20.89 4.96
C MET A 199 3.11 19.95 4.16
N PHE A 200 4.41 20.23 4.08
CA PHE A 200 5.35 19.35 3.37
C PHE A 200 5.40 17.96 3.99
N THR A 201 5.53 17.88 5.32
CA THR A 201 5.63 16.60 6.03
C THR A 201 4.35 15.77 5.86
N ALA A 202 3.19 16.39 6.06
CA ALA A 202 1.90 15.71 5.95
C ALA A 202 1.55 15.34 4.50
N ALA A 203 1.85 16.19 3.51
CA ALA A 203 1.64 15.88 2.10
C ALA A 203 2.52 14.73 1.61
N ILE A 204 3.81 14.71 1.99
CA ILE A 204 4.70 13.60 1.66
C ILE A 204 4.21 12.32 2.33
N MET A 205 3.76 12.40 3.59
CA MET A 205 3.17 11.24 4.26
C MET A 205 1.91 10.73 3.57
N ALA A 206 0.95 11.61 3.26
CA ALA A 206 -0.24 11.24 2.52
C ALA A 206 0.13 10.60 1.16
N GLY A 207 1.15 11.13 0.48
CA GLY A 207 1.69 10.53 -0.75
C GLY A 207 2.26 9.13 -0.55
N LEU A 208 2.99 8.86 0.54
CA LEU A 208 3.48 7.52 0.88
C LEU A 208 2.32 6.56 1.17
N VAL A 209 1.32 7.02 1.95
CA VAL A 209 0.08 6.28 2.26
C VAL A 209 -0.66 5.91 0.98
N VAL A 210 -0.90 6.86 0.09
CA VAL A 210 -1.60 6.66 -1.19
C VAL A 210 -0.82 5.72 -2.10
N ARG A 211 0.51 5.86 -2.18
CA ARG A 211 1.34 4.95 -2.98
C ARG A 211 1.24 3.51 -2.51
N GLU A 212 1.17 3.29 -1.20
CA GLU A 212 1.01 1.95 -0.65
C GLU A 212 -0.39 1.39 -0.92
N VAL A 213 -1.44 2.20 -0.77
CA VAL A 213 -2.81 1.80 -1.12
C VAL A 213 -2.91 1.44 -2.60
N VAL A 214 -2.37 2.27 -3.50
CA VAL A 214 -2.35 2.01 -4.94
C VAL A 214 -1.53 0.76 -5.27
N ARG A 215 -0.41 0.53 -4.56
CA ARG A 215 0.37 -0.72 -4.71
C ARG A 215 -0.40 -1.93 -4.24
N GLY A 216 -1.11 -1.85 -3.12
CA GLY A 216 -1.96 -2.91 -2.59
C GLY A 216 -3.08 -3.26 -3.57
N VAL A 217 -3.83 -2.27 -4.03
CA VAL A 217 -4.89 -2.43 -5.03
C VAL A 217 -4.33 -3.02 -6.32
N ARG A 218 -3.17 -2.54 -6.78
CA ARG A 218 -2.53 -3.10 -7.98
C ARG A 218 -2.08 -4.54 -7.77
N LYS A 219 -1.56 -4.90 -6.58
CA LYS A 219 -1.16 -6.27 -6.28
C LYS A 219 -2.37 -7.21 -6.29
N GLN A 220 -3.48 -6.82 -5.69
CA GLN A 220 -4.75 -7.56 -5.71
C GLN A 220 -5.35 -7.65 -7.11
N ALA A 221 -5.22 -6.60 -7.92
CA ALA A 221 -5.68 -6.61 -9.30
C ALA A 221 -4.86 -7.55 -10.19
N LEU A 222 -3.57 -7.77 -9.89
CA LEU A 222 -2.66 -8.58 -10.72
C LEU A 222 -2.44 -10.01 -10.19
N SER A 223 -2.79 -10.32 -8.94
CA SER A 223 -2.63 -11.65 -8.33
C SER A 223 -3.90 -12.08 -7.62
N ASP A 224 -4.33 -13.33 -7.85
CA ASP A 224 -5.51 -13.92 -7.22
C ASP A 224 -5.15 -14.42 -5.82
N ASP A 225 -5.66 -13.76 -4.78
CA ASP A 225 -5.37 -14.08 -3.38
C ASP A 225 -5.71 -15.54 -2.99
N ARG A 226 -6.65 -16.19 -3.70
CA ARG A 226 -7.06 -17.58 -3.43
C ARG A 226 -6.06 -18.61 -3.95
N SER A 227 -5.39 -18.29 -5.06
CA SER A 227 -4.51 -19.24 -5.75
C SER A 227 -3.03 -18.84 -5.72
N GLY A 228 -2.71 -17.58 -5.44
CA GLY A 228 -1.35 -17.02 -5.59
C GLY A 228 -0.92 -16.83 -7.05
N LEU A 229 -1.76 -17.23 -8.02
CA LEU A 229 -1.49 -17.07 -9.45
C LEU A 229 -1.73 -15.63 -9.92
N ALA A 230 -1.24 -15.28 -11.11
CA ALA A 230 -1.61 -14.03 -11.74
C ALA A 230 -3.10 -14.04 -12.12
N THR A 231 -3.80 -12.91 -11.95
CA THR A 231 -5.17 -12.74 -12.50
C THR A 231 -5.11 -12.61 -14.03
N GLN A 232 -6.26 -12.61 -14.71
CA GLN A 232 -6.32 -12.29 -16.15
C GLN A 232 -5.61 -10.96 -16.49
N GLN A 233 -5.77 -9.93 -15.67
CA GLN A 233 -5.08 -8.65 -15.85
C GLN A 233 -3.57 -8.76 -15.57
N GLY A 234 -3.19 -9.48 -14.51
CA GLY A 234 -1.79 -9.78 -14.18
C GLY A 234 -1.08 -10.53 -15.30
N PHE A 235 -1.74 -11.54 -15.85
CA PHE A 235 -1.27 -12.35 -16.95
C PHE A 235 -1.02 -11.51 -18.20
N ALA A 236 -1.94 -10.62 -18.58
CA ALA A 236 -1.76 -9.76 -19.75
C ALA A 236 -0.47 -8.92 -19.65
N VAL A 237 -0.22 -8.32 -18.48
CA VAL A 237 1.00 -7.51 -18.26
C VAL A 237 2.27 -8.37 -18.32
N LEU A 238 2.26 -9.53 -17.67
CA LEU A 238 3.42 -10.44 -17.64
C LEU A 238 3.69 -11.08 -19.01
N ALA A 239 2.63 -11.41 -19.75
CA ALA A 239 2.70 -11.97 -21.09
C ALA A 239 3.30 -10.98 -22.09
N GLU A 240 2.90 -9.71 -22.08
CA GLU A 240 3.53 -8.66 -22.91
C GLU A 240 5.04 -8.53 -22.64
N GLN A 241 5.46 -8.62 -21.37
CA GLN A 241 6.88 -8.62 -21.02
C GLN A 241 7.60 -9.87 -21.52
N ALA A 242 6.96 -11.04 -21.48
CA ALA A 242 7.50 -12.27 -22.04
C ALA A 242 7.61 -12.20 -23.57
N PHE A 243 6.63 -11.60 -24.24
CA PHE A 243 6.61 -11.41 -25.68
C PHE A 243 7.78 -10.56 -26.16
N ASN A 244 8.07 -9.45 -25.47
CA ASN A 244 9.21 -8.60 -25.78
C ASN A 244 10.55 -9.32 -25.57
N ARG A 245 10.70 -10.06 -24.46
CA ARG A 245 11.90 -10.86 -24.18
C ARG A 245 12.13 -11.94 -25.24
N SER A 246 11.06 -12.58 -25.69
CA SER A 246 11.11 -13.64 -26.70
C SER A 246 11.45 -13.08 -28.08
N GLY A 247 10.90 -11.92 -28.44
CA GLY A 247 11.27 -11.19 -29.65
C GLY A 247 12.75 -10.82 -29.70
N MET A 248 13.34 -10.40 -28.58
CA MET A 248 14.78 -10.14 -28.49
C MET A 248 15.65 -11.41 -28.63
N ARG A 249 15.12 -12.58 -28.25
CA ARG A 249 15.81 -13.88 -28.34
C ARG A 249 15.54 -14.63 -29.64
N GLY A 250 14.62 -14.15 -30.48
CA GLY A 250 14.16 -14.86 -31.67
C GLY A 250 13.30 -16.11 -31.36
N THR A 251 12.70 -16.18 -30.16
CA THR A 251 11.83 -17.30 -29.75
C THR A 251 10.36 -16.91 -29.86
N GLN A 252 9.49 -17.90 -30.08
CA GLN A 252 8.04 -17.69 -30.13
C GLN A 252 7.38 -18.26 -28.87
N PRO A 253 6.68 -17.43 -28.08
CA PRO A 253 5.93 -17.89 -26.91
C PRO A 253 4.83 -18.88 -27.27
N VAL A 254 4.55 -19.81 -26.36
CA VAL A 254 3.46 -20.78 -26.47
C VAL A 254 2.57 -20.64 -25.24
N ILE A 255 1.26 -20.68 -25.41
CA ILE A 255 0.29 -20.69 -24.31
C ILE A 255 -0.43 -22.04 -24.24
N ALA A 256 -0.72 -22.49 -23.03
CA ALA A 256 -1.69 -23.54 -22.74
C ALA A 256 -2.82 -22.95 -21.89
N VAL A 257 -4.06 -22.99 -22.38
CA VAL A 257 -5.26 -22.63 -21.61
C VAL A 257 -5.91 -23.91 -21.11
N LEU A 258 -6.08 -24.01 -19.79
CA LEU A 258 -6.57 -25.20 -19.10
C LEU A 258 -7.95 -24.92 -18.48
N GLU A 259 -8.83 -25.90 -18.50
CA GLU A 259 -10.11 -25.85 -17.79
C GLU A 259 -10.27 -27.07 -16.90
N ALA A 260 -10.37 -26.81 -15.59
CA ALA A 260 -10.54 -27.81 -14.55
C ALA A 260 -11.97 -28.36 -14.58
N GLN A 261 -12.08 -29.67 -14.47
CA GLN A 261 -13.33 -30.41 -14.49
C GLN A 261 -13.32 -31.45 -13.37
N GLU A 262 -14.49 -31.64 -12.76
CA GLU A 262 -14.73 -32.74 -11.84
C GLU A 262 -15.29 -33.93 -12.63
N GLU A 263 -14.57 -35.04 -12.64
CA GLU A 263 -15.08 -36.30 -13.16
C GLU A 263 -15.86 -37.00 -12.04
N ILE A 264 -17.19 -36.93 -12.14
CA ILE A 264 -18.11 -37.58 -11.21
C ILE A 264 -18.30 -39.03 -11.66
N ALA A 265 -18.02 -39.99 -10.77
CA ALA A 265 -18.27 -41.39 -11.06
C ALA A 265 -19.78 -41.66 -11.28
N PRO A 266 -20.16 -42.51 -12.25
CA PRO A 266 -21.57 -42.83 -12.48
C PRO A 266 -22.20 -43.44 -11.22
N GLY A 267 -23.34 -42.88 -10.79
CA GLY A 267 -24.11 -43.33 -9.62
C GLY A 267 -23.97 -42.48 -8.35
N ILE A 268 -23.16 -41.41 -8.36
CA ILE A 268 -23.03 -40.49 -7.22
C ILE A 268 -23.67 -39.14 -7.59
N HIS A 269 -24.65 -38.68 -6.80
CA HIS A 269 -25.19 -37.34 -6.93
C HIS A 269 -24.16 -36.30 -6.49
N ALA A 270 -23.95 -35.27 -7.30
CA ALA A 270 -23.06 -34.15 -6.99
C ALA A 270 -23.37 -33.63 -5.57
N SER A 271 -22.38 -33.63 -4.69
CA SER A 271 -22.54 -33.04 -3.35
C SER A 271 -22.91 -31.57 -3.53
N ALA A 272 -24.09 -31.18 -3.05
CA ALA A 272 -24.61 -29.81 -3.08
C ALA A 272 -23.81 -28.81 -2.20
N SER A 273 -22.60 -29.18 -1.77
CA SER A 273 -21.68 -28.30 -1.03
C SER A 273 -20.82 -27.50 -2.03
N GLY A 274 -21.33 -26.35 -2.44
CA GLY A 274 -20.80 -25.45 -3.48
C GLY A 274 -19.42 -24.81 -3.26
N ALA A 275 -18.39 -25.59 -2.95
CA ALA A 275 -17.00 -25.16 -3.05
C ALA A 275 -16.15 -26.32 -3.58
N SER A 276 -16.08 -26.43 -4.91
CA SER A 276 -15.18 -27.33 -5.61
C SER A 276 -13.74 -26.99 -5.20
N ARG A 277 -13.08 -27.86 -4.42
CA ARG A 277 -11.67 -27.71 -3.97
C ARG A 277 -10.66 -27.96 -5.09
N TYR A 278 -11.15 -28.36 -6.27
CA TYR A 278 -10.35 -28.81 -7.40
C TYR A 278 -9.61 -27.68 -8.15
N PRO A 279 -10.18 -26.48 -8.38
CA PRO A 279 -9.45 -25.36 -8.98
C PRO A 279 -8.30 -24.85 -8.10
N GLU A 280 -8.46 -24.91 -6.78
CA GLU A 280 -7.41 -24.54 -5.81
C GLU A 280 -6.26 -25.57 -5.80
N ALA A 281 -6.58 -26.86 -5.92
CA ALA A 281 -5.59 -27.91 -6.09
C ALA A 281 -4.82 -27.79 -7.42
N LEU A 282 -5.54 -27.52 -8.52
CA LEU A 282 -4.89 -27.26 -9.82
C LEU A 282 -3.97 -26.05 -9.74
N ALA A 283 -4.42 -24.97 -9.12
CA ALA A 283 -3.60 -23.78 -8.98
C ALA A 283 -2.32 -24.02 -8.18
N SER A 284 -2.40 -24.80 -7.10
CA SER A 284 -1.24 -25.19 -6.29
C SER A 284 -0.24 -26.00 -7.11
N ALA A 285 -0.72 -27.01 -7.85
CA ALA A 285 0.12 -27.80 -8.75
C ALA A 285 0.74 -26.98 -9.89
N LEU A 286 0.04 -25.96 -10.40
CA LEU A 286 0.57 -25.02 -11.39
C LEU A 286 1.71 -24.18 -10.81
N LEU A 287 1.58 -23.69 -9.57
CA LEU A 287 2.64 -22.93 -8.90
C LEU A 287 3.88 -23.79 -8.60
N GLU A 288 3.68 -25.01 -8.11
CA GLU A 288 4.79 -25.91 -7.76
C GLU A 288 5.60 -26.36 -8.98
N ARG A 289 4.96 -26.50 -10.14
CA ARG A 289 5.61 -26.92 -11.39
C ARG A 289 6.04 -25.77 -12.29
N ALA A 290 5.73 -24.53 -11.94
CA ALA A 290 6.08 -23.38 -12.78
C ALA A 290 7.59 -23.11 -12.72
N ASP A 291 8.27 -23.34 -13.84
CA ASP A 291 9.65 -22.90 -14.03
C ASP A 291 9.73 -21.36 -14.17
N PRO A 292 10.90 -20.72 -14.00
CA PRO A 292 11.07 -19.27 -14.12
C PRO A 292 10.63 -18.65 -15.46
N ASP A 293 10.59 -19.46 -16.52
CA ASP A 293 10.14 -19.06 -17.87
C ASP A 293 8.64 -19.38 -18.13
N CYS A 294 7.95 -19.94 -17.14
CA CYS A 294 6.51 -20.21 -17.15
C CYS A 294 5.76 -19.14 -16.35
N ILE A 295 4.66 -18.63 -16.91
CA ILE A 295 3.80 -17.63 -16.27
C ILE A 295 2.42 -18.25 -16.10
N PRO A 296 2.12 -18.87 -14.94
CA PRO A 296 0.81 -19.43 -14.67
C PRO A 296 -0.16 -18.33 -14.21
N ALA A 297 -1.42 -18.47 -14.61
CA ALA A 297 -2.47 -17.50 -14.32
C ALA A 297 -3.83 -18.18 -14.14
N ARG A 298 -4.69 -17.52 -13.36
CA ARG A 298 -6.09 -17.86 -13.23
C ARG A 298 -6.91 -16.87 -14.06
N LEU A 299 -7.54 -17.38 -15.12
CA LEU A 299 -8.36 -16.60 -16.04
C LEU A 299 -9.84 -16.54 -15.60
N GLY A 300 -10.29 -17.49 -14.79
CA GLY A 300 -11.66 -17.55 -14.27
C GLY A 300 -11.79 -18.56 -13.12
N GLU A 301 -13.01 -18.95 -12.77
CA GLU A 301 -13.25 -19.86 -11.63
C GLU A 301 -12.55 -21.22 -11.82
N ASN A 302 -12.72 -21.83 -12.99
CA ASN A 302 -12.14 -23.13 -13.35
C ASN A 302 -11.13 -23.03 -14.51
N ARG A 303 -10.82 -21.83 -15.00
CA ARG A 303 -9.97 -21.63 -16.17
C ARG A 303 -8.63 -21.03 -15.79
N PHE A 304 -7.57 -21.64 -16.31
CA PHE A 304 -6.20 -21.29 -16.04
C PHE A 304 -5.43 -21.12 -17.35
N ALA A 305 -4.30 -20.45 -17.30
CA ALA A 305 -3.38 -20.36 -18.41
C ALA A 305 -1.95 -20.53 -17.92
N VAL A 306 -1.10 -21.10 -18.77
CA VAL A 306 0.34 -21.12 -18.58
C VAL A 306 0.97 -20.60 -19.87
N LEU A 307 1.75 -19.53 -19.77
CA LEU A 307 2.55 -19.03 -20.88
C LEU A 307 4.00 -19.50 -20.73
N PHE A 308 4.53 -20.09 -21.78
CA PHE A 308 5.93 -20.49 -21.91
C PHE A 308 6.64 -19.45 -22.77
N GLY A 309 7.63 -18.75 -22.19
CA GLY A 309 8.41 -17.73 -22.91
C GLY A 309 9.35 -18.30 -23.97
N ASN A 310 9.67 -19.59 -23.87
CA ASN A 310 10.45 -20.32 -24.85
C ASN A 310 9.98 -21.77 -24.89
N GLY A 311 9.88 -22.34 -26.10
CA GLY A 311 9.46 -23.71 -26.30
C GLY A 311 8.60 -23.89 -27.53
N THR A 312 8.29 -25.15 -27.81
CA THR A 312 7.41 -25.56 -28.90
C THR A 312 6.02 -25.96 -28.36
N PRO A 313 4.98 -26.02 -29.21
CA PRO A 313 3.69 -26.60 -28.83
C PRO A 313 3.82 -28.01 -28.24
N GLN A 314 4.80 -28.80 -28.70
CA GLN A 314 5.07 -30.15 -28.21
C GLN A 314 5.64 -30.14 -26.78
N ASP A 315 6.49 -29.18 -26.45
CA ASP A 315 7.01 -29.02 -25.09
C ASP A 315 5.90 -28.63 -24.12
N ALA A 316 5.02 -27.70 -24.54
CA ALA A 316 3.84 -27.32 -23.76
C ALA A 316 2.87 -28.50 -23.56
N GLU A 317 2.67 -29.33 -24.59
CA GLU A 317 1.87 -30.55 -24.51
C GLU A 317 2.49 -31.55 -23.52
N GLY A 318 3.81 -31.79 -23.60
CA GLY A 318 4.55 -32.64 -22.67
C GLY A 318 4.47 -32.13 -21.23
N TRP A 319 4.57 -30.82 -21.03
CA TRP A 319 4.43 -30.19 -19.72
C TRP A 319 3.02 -30.42 -19.14
N CYS A 320 1.97 -30.23 -19.95
CA CYS A 320 0.59 -30.50 -19.57
C CYS A 320 0.37 -31.99 -19.23
N GLN A 321 0.95 -32.92 -20.00
CA GLN A 321 0.90 -34.34 -19.68
C GLN A 321 1.62 -34.66 -18.36
N GLY A 322 2.73 -33.98 -18.08
CA GLY A 322 3.44 -34.07 -16.79
C GLY A 322 2.61 -33.57 -15.62
N LEU A 323 1.96 -32.42 -15.77
CA LEU A 323 1.02 -31.88 -14.77
C LEU A 323 -0.13 -32.87 -14.51
N ARG A 324 -0.69 -33.47 -15.56
CA ARG A 324 -1.74 -34.49 -15.44
C ARG A 324 -1.27 -35.73 -14.67
N LYS A 325 -0.05 -36.22 -14.91
CA LYS A 325 0.52 -37.35 -14.15
C LYS A 325 0.72 -36.98 -12.67
N HIS A 326 1.19 -35.77 -12.40
CA HIS A 326 1.40 -35.26 -11.06
C HIS A 326 0.07 -35.17 -10.28
N LEU A 327 -0.98 -34.57 -10.86
CA LEU A 327 -2.32 -34.50 -10.25
C LEU A 327 -2.93 -35.89 -9.99
N LYS A 328 -2.63 -36.89 -10.85
CA LYS A 328 -3.03 -38.29 -10.62
C LYS A 328 -2.25 -38.95 -9.49
N ALA A 329 -0.97 -38.62 -9.32
CA ALA A 329 -0.07 -39.18 -8.32
C ALA A 329 -0.29 -38.61 -6.92
N GLU A 330 -0.67 -37.34 -6.79
CA GLU A 330 -1.00 -36.70 -5.51
C GLU A 330 -2.26 -37.27 -4.82
N GLY A 331 -2.92 -38.27 -5.42
CA GLY A 331 -3.97 -39.00 -4.74
C GLY A 331 -5.29 -38.22 -4.63
N LEU A 332 -5.60 -37.35 -5.58
CA LEU A 332 -6.96 -36.85 -5.79
C LEU A 332 -7.88 -37.97 -6.34
N ARG A 333 -7.99 -39.10 -5.62
CA ARG A 333 -8.84 -40.28 -5.88
C ARG A 333 -9.05 -41.05 -4.55
N PRO A 334 -10.14 -41.80 -4.33
CA PRO A 334 -11.55 -41.62 -4.70
C PRO A 334 -12.49 -41.62 -3.46
N GLY A 335 -13.62 -40.93 -3.61
CA GLY A 335 -14.75 -40.91 -2.66
C GLY A 335 -15.88 -39.99 -3.11
N ARG A 336 -15.58 -38.91 -3.89
CA ARG A 336 -16.60 -38.01 -4.47
C ARG A 336 -16.31 -37.40 -5.87
N GLY A 337 -15.11 -37.54 -6.45
CA GLY A 337 -14.79 -37.11 -7.83
C GLY A 337 -13.29 -37.13 -8.10
N SER A 338 -12.84 -37.19 -9.36
CA SER A 338 -11.42 -36.98 -9.75
C SER A 338 -11.23 -35.65 -10.46
N LEU A 339 -10.14 -34.94 -10.15
CA LEU A 339 -9.76 -33.71 -10.88
C LEU A 339 -9.15 -34.09 -12.22
N VAL A 340 -9.74 -33.54 -13.27
CA VAL A 340 -9.31 -33.71 -14.65
C VAL A 340 -9.23 -32.32 -15.28
N PHE A 341 -8.39 -32.14 -16.29
CA PHE A 341 -8.41 -30.90 -17.05
C PHE A 341 -8.25 -31.16 -18.54
N SER A 342 -8.91 -30.31 -19.31
CA SER A 342 -8.67 -30.19 -20.75
C SER A 342 -7.76 -29.00 -21.00
N ALA A 343 -6.93 -29.06 -22.06
CA ALA A 343 -6.02 -27.99 -22.42
C ALA A 343 -6.06 -27.68 -23.92
N GLY A 344 -6.11 -26.38 -24.25
CA GLY A 344 -5.92 -25.85 -25.58
C GLY A 344 -4.57 -25.14 -25.70
N ILE A 345 -3.74 -25.58 -26.64
CA ILE A 345 -2.37 -25.09 -26.82
C ILE A 345 -2.28 -24.30 -28.14
N CYS A 346 -1.65 -23.13 -28.07
CA CYS A 346 -1.40 -22.27 -29.22
C CYS A 346 -0.01 -21.63 -29.12
N ARG A 347 0.67 -21.57 -30.26
CA ARG A 347 1.84 -20.71 -30.44
C ARG A 347 1.41 -19.30 -30.85
N ARG A 348 2.15 -18.32 -30.34
CA ARG A 348 1.99 -16.91 -30.69
C ARG A 348 2.45 -16.68 -32.14
N ARG A 349 1.65 -15.92 -32.89
CA ARG A 349 2.02 -15.39 -34.22
C ARG A 349 2.76 -14.05 -34.09
N ASP A 350 3.56 -13.71 -35.07
CA ASP A 350 4.30 -12.44 -35.06
C ASP A 350 3.34 -11.25 -35.00
N GLY A 351 3.60 -10.31 -34.07
CA GLY A 351 2.74 -9.15 -33.84
C GLY A 351 1.39 -9.44 -33.16
N GLU A 352 1.10 -10.69 -32.78
CA GLU A 352 -0.16 -11.06 -32.14
C GLU A 352 -0.24 -10.51 -30.71
N PRO A 353 -1.32 -9.79 -30.35
CA PRO A 353 -1.55 -9.31 -28.98
C PRO A 353 -1.96 -10.45 -28.06
N VAL A 354 -1.70 -10.30 -26.74
CA VAL A 354 -1.96 -11.36 -25.74
C VAL A 354 -3.40 -11.87 -25.80
N GLN A 355 -4.38 -10.97 -25.90
CA GLN A 355 -5.79 -11.36 -25.88
C GLN A 355 -6.16 -12.29 -27.05
N GLN A 356 -5.68 -12.00 -28.27
CA GLN A 356 -5.95 -12.84 -29.43
C GLN A 356 -5.33 -14.25 -29.30
N LEU A 357 -4.13 -14.33 -28.70
CA LEU A 357 -3.49 -15.61 -28.41
C LEU A 357 -4.31 -16.43 -27.40
N VAL A 358 -4.79 -15.80 -26.33
CA VAL A 358 -5.66 -16.43 -25.32
C VAL A 358 -6.98 -16.90 -25.95
N ASP A 359 -7.60 -16.08 -26.80
CA ASP A 359 -8.86 -16.42 -27.47
C ASP A 359 -8.67 -17.63 -28.39
N ARG A 360 -7.58 -17.69 -29.17
CA ARG A 360 -7.25 -18.86 -30.00
C ARG A 360 -7.00 -20.12 -29.18
N ALA A 361 -6.27 -20.01 -28.06
CA ALA A 361 -6.04 -21.14 -27.18
C ALA A 361 -7.33 -21.62 -26.48
N THR A 362 -8.23 -20.68 -26.17
CA THR A 362 -9.57 -20.99 -25.64
C THR A 362 -10.44 -21.68 -26.70
N GLU A 363 -10.34 -21.28 -27.97
CA GLU A 363 -10.98 -22.01 -29.07
C GLU A 363 -10.41 -23.42 -29.22
N ALA A 364 -9.08 -23.59 -29.11
CA ALA A 364 -8.44 -24.90 -29.12
C ALA A 364 -8.98 -25.82 -28.01
N LEU A 365 -9.16 -25.26 -26.81
CA LEU A 365 -9.74 -25.92 -25.66
C LEU A 365 -11.22 -26.28 -25.90
N TYR A 366 -12.02 -25.36 -26.43
CA TYR A 366 -13.43 -25.60 -26.75
C TYR A 366 -13.59 -26.77 -27.75
N GLN A 367 -12.73 -26.81 -28.77
CA GLN A 367 -12.67 -27.89 -29.74
C GLN A 367 -12.21 -29.21 -29.10
N ALA A 368 -11.33 -29.18 -28.10
CA ALA A 368 -10.98 -30.39 -27.33
C ALA A 368 -12.20 -30.95 -26.58
N GLY A 369 -13.01 -30.07 -25.95
CA GLY A 369 -14.23 -30.47 -25.24
C GLY A 369 -15.33 -31.03 -26.15
N ARG A 370 -15.57 -30.41 -27.32
CA ARG A 370 -16.63 -30.79 -28.27
C ARG A 370 -16.44 -32.16 -28.92
N PHE A 371 -15.21 -32.51 -29.29
CA PHE A 371 -14.91 -33.77 -29.97
C PHE A 371 -14.61 -34.94 -29.02
N GLY A 372 -14.39 -34.66 -27.73
CA GLY A 372 -14.04 -35.64 -26.72
C GLY A 372 -15.12 -35.99 -25.69
N GLY A 373 -16.24 -35.27 -25.70
CA GLY A 373 -17.34 -35.48 -24.76
C GLY A 373 -17.00 -35.14 -23.30
N ASN A 374 -16.34 -34.00 -23.03
CA ASN A 374 -15.87 -33.59 -21.70
C ASN A 374 -14.94 -34.63 -21.04
N ARG A 375 -13.87 -35.04 -21.74
CA ARG A 375 -12.87 -35.97 -21.21
C ARG A 375 -11.46 -35.42 -21.42
N ASP A 376 -10.62 -35.60 -20.40
CA ASP A 376 -9.15 -35.44 -20.28
C ASP A 376 -8.35 -35.26 -21.61
N LEU A 377 -8.50 -34.15 -22.34
CA LEU A 377 -7.88 -33.95 -23.67
C LEU A 377 -6.96 -32.74 -23.75
N ILE A 378 -5.84 -32.92 -24.44
CA ILE A 378 -4.88 -31.85 -24.77
C ILE A 378 -4.90 -31.68 -26.28
N ARG A 379 -5.09 -30.45 -26.77
CA ARG A 379 -5.21 -30.18 -28.21
C ARG A 379 -4.37 -28.99 -28.64
N ASP A 380 -3.63 -29.17 -29.73
CA ASP A 380 -2.86 -28.14 -30.43
C ASP A 380 -3.54 -27.78 -31.76
N LEU A 381 -3.80 -26.49 -32.00
CA LEU A 381 -4.45 -26.01 -33.22
C LEU A 381 -3.55 -26.05 -34.46
N GLU A 382 -2.22 -26.09 -34.33
CA GLU A 382 -1.34 -26.14 -35.51
C GLU A 382 -1.38 -27.51 -36.22
N ARG A 383 -1.81 -28.57 -35.53
CA ARG A 383 -1.95 -29.92 -36.11
C ARG A 383 -3.31 -30.20 -36.75
N TYR A 384 -4.29 -29.30 -36.64
CA TYR A 384 -5.65 -29.57 -37.12
C TYR A 384 -5.98 -28.79 -38.40
N VAL A 385 -5.79 -29.43 -39.55
CA VAL A 385 -6.41 -29.01 -40.82
C VAL A 385 -7.90 -29.36 -40.71
N VAL A 386 -8.77 -28.35 -40.71
CA VAL A 386 -10.22 -28.56 -40.83
C VAL A 386 -10.47 -29.42 -42.07
N PRO A 387 -11.17 -30.57 -41.99
CA PRO A 387 -11.55 -31.30 -43.18
C PRO A 387 -12.39 -30.33 -44.04
N ARG A 388 -11.91 -30.00 -45.25
CA ARG A 388 -12.73 -29.27 -46.21
C ARG A 388 -14.04 -30.05 -46.34
N LYS A 389 -15.17 -29.42 -46.00
CA LYS A 389 -16.48 -29.97 -46.33
C LYS A 389 -16.43 -30.34 -47.82
N ALA A 390 -16.60 -31.64 -48.11
CA ALA A 390 -16.85 -32.07 -49.47
C ALA A 390 -18.10 -31.31 -49.93
N VAL A 391 -17.93 -30.45 -50.93
CA VAL A 391 -19.05 -29.86 -51.64
C VAL A 391 -19.70 -31.03 -52.35
N SER A 392 -20.88 -31.44 -51.86
CA SER A 392 -21.75 -32.34 -52.60
C SER A 392 -22.22 -31.59 -53.84
N ASN A 393 -21.88 -32.13 -55.03
CA ASN A 393 -22.42 -31.69 -56.31
C ASN A 393 -23.94 -31.75 -56.33
#